data_AF-A0A1M2V5W0-F1
#
_entry.id   AF-A0A1M2V5W0-F1
#
_cell.length_a   1.000
_cell.length_b   1.000
_cell.length_c   1.000
_cell.angle_alpha   90.00
_cell.angle_beta   90.00
_cell.angle_gamma   90.00
#
_symmetry.space_group_name_H-M   'P 1'
#
loop_
_entity.id
_entity.type
_entity.pdbx_description
1 polymer ?
#
loop_
_entity_poly.entity_id
_entity_poly.type
_entity_poly.pdbx_seq_one_letter_code
_entity_poly.pdbx_strand_id
1 'polypeptide(L)'
;MSPLRGEIRLQSDFLLARDSRTACEWQSFVNNQYKLQSAFKAAFRKMTILGSKEHTLVDCSDVVPTPPAPASQAHLPAGLTRQDIQQACNKKAFPTLPTDPGPVTSVAPV
;
A
#
# COMPACT_ATOMS: atom_id res chain seq x y z
N MET A 1 13.57 12.91 -0.04
CA MET A 1 12.93 13.35 -1.30
C MET A 1 12.02 12.26 -1.82
N SER A 2 10.96 12.65 -2.52
CA SER A 2 9.97 11.75 -3.14
C SER A 2 10.46 11.27 -4.52
N PRO A 3 10.03 10.09 -5.03
CA PRO A 3 10.51 9.54 -6.30
C PRO A 3 9.81 10.15 -7.53
N LEU A 4 8.65 10.77 -7.35
CA LEU A 4 7.84 11.37 -8.41
C LEU A 4 7.58 12.85 -8.11
N ARG A 5 7.47 13.67 -9.16
CA ARG A 5 7.01 15.05 -9.01
C ARG A 5 5.53 15.07 -8.61
N GLY A 6 5.20 15.97 -7.69
CA GLY A 6 3.85 16.06 -7.12
C GLY A 6 3.54 15.05 -6.01
N GLU A 7 4.37 14.02 -5.83
CA GLU A 7 4.24 13.08 -4.70
C GLU A 7 5.03 13.58 -3.49
N ILE A 8 4.46 13.45 -2.29
CA ILE A 8 5.18 13.63 -1.02
C ILE A 8 5.51 12.26 -0.42
N ARG A 9 6.70 12.14 0.20
CA ARG A 9 7.08 10.96 0.98
C ARG A 9 7.40 11.36 2.41
N LEU A 10 6.68 10.77 3.36
CA LEU A 10 6.95 10.94 4.78
C LEU A 10 8.22 10.18 5.19
N GLN A 11 8.95 10.71 6.17
CA GLN A 11 10.15 10.06 6.70
C GLN A 11 9.81 8.70 7.34
N SER A 12 8.68 8.60 8.05
CA SER A 12 8.20 7.35 8.65
C SER A 12 8.02 6.26 7.61
N ASP A 13 7.35 6.55 6.49
CA ASP A 13 7.07 5.58 5.43
C ASP A 13 8.35 5.15 4.72
N PHE A 14 9.28 6.09 4.50
CA PHE A 14 10.60 5.77 3.96
C PHE A 14 11.33 4.74 4.83
N LEU A 15 11.32 4.92 6.15
CA LEU A 15 12.00 4.03 7.09
C LEU A 15 11.26 2.69 7.25
N LEU A 16 9.93 2.70 7.40
CA LEU A 16 9.13 1.48 7.54
C LEU A 16 9.24 0.55 6.33
N ALA A 17 9.38 1.10 5.12
CA ALA A 17 9.59 0.31 3.92
C ALA A 17 10.97 -0.37 3.85
N ARG A 18 11.94 0.04 4.69
CA ARG A 18 13.34 -0.42 4.64
C ARG A 18 13.82 -1.11 5.91
N ASP A 19 13.14 -0.89 7.03
CA ASP A 19 13.51 -1.50 8.31
C ASP A 19 13.33 -3.03 8.26
N SER A 20 14.31 -3.77 8.77
CA SER A 20 14.32 -5.25 8.73
C SER A 20 13.10 -5.89 9.44
N ARG A 21 12.47 -5.17 10.38
CA ARG A 21 11.28 -5.61 11.11
C ARG A 21 10.01 -5.53 10.25
N THR A 22 9.95 -4.63 9.26
CA THR A 22 8.72 -4.30 8.53
C THR A 22 8.83 -4.43 7.02
N ALA A 23 10.02 -4.36 6.44
CA ALA A 23 10.23 -4.30 4.98
C ALA A 23 9.63 -5.49 4.23
N CYS A 24 9.69 -6.70 4.80
CA CYS A 24 9.08 -7.87 4.16
C CYS A 24 7.56 -7.83 4.16
N GLU A 25 6.93 -7.32 5.22
CA GLU A 25 5.48 -7.16 5.24
C GLU A 25 5.07 -6.01 4.30
N TRP A 26 5.84 -4.92 4.28
CA TRP A 26 5.65 -3.82 3.32
C TRP A 26 5.67 -4.34 1.87
N GLN A 27 6.68 -5.12 1.51
CA GLN A 27 6.78 -5.72 0.17
C GLN A 27 5.69 -6.77 -0.10
N SER A 28 5.16 -7.43 0.93
CA SER A 28 4.18 -8.51 0.76
C SER A 28 2.83 -8.06 0.21
N PHE A 29 2.52 -6.75 0.32
CA PHE A 29 1.33 -6.15 -0.26
C PHE A 29 1.49 -5.82 -1.75
N VAL A 30 2.73 -5.71 -2.23
CA VAL A 30 3.01 -5.44 -3.64
C VAL A 30 2.47 -6.59 -4.49
N ASN A 31 1.63 -6.26 -5.47
CA ASN A 31 0.96 -7.22 -6.36
C ASN A 31 0.12 -8.28 -5.61
N ASN A 32 -0.42 -7.94 -4.43
CA ASN A 32 -1.29 -8.82 -3.65
C ASN A 32 -2.50 -8.05 -3.09
N GLN A 33 -3.43 -7.71 -3.98
CA GLN A 33 -4.62 -6.92 -3.66
C GLN A 33 -5.49 -7.58 -2.58
N TYR A 34 -5.66 -8.90 -2.64
CA TYR A 34 -6.44 -9.65 -1.66
C TYR A 34 -5.86 -9.50 -0.25
N LYS A 35 -4.54 -9.67 -0.09
CA LYS A 35 -3.88 -9.50 1.21
C LYS A 35 -4.03 -8.07 1.71
N LEU A 36 -3.81 -7.07 0.86
CA LEU A 36 -3.95 -5.65 1.22
C LEU A 36 -5.35 -5.34 1.77
N GLN A 37 -6.40 -5.72 1.04
CA GLN A 37 -7.78 -5.46 1.44
C GLN A 37 -8.17 -6.22 2.72
N SER A 38 -7.79 -7.50 2.82
CA SER A 38 -8.09 -8.33 3.99
C SER A 38 -7.39 -7.82 5.26
N ALA A 39 -6.08 -7.54 5.17
CA ALA A 39 -5.30 -7.04 6.29
C ALA A 39 -5.77 -5.65 6.73
N PHE A 40 -6.04 -4.75 5.79
CA PHE A 40 -6.57 -3.42 6.10
C PHE A 40 -7.93 -3.49 6.76
N LYS A 41 -8.88 -4.29 6.24
CA LYS A 41 -10.20 -4.50 6.85
C LYS A 41 -10.08 -4.98 8.30
N ALA A 42 -9.22 -5.97 8.55
CA ALA A 42 -9.01 -6.51 9.89
C ALA A 42 -8.36 -5.49 10.84
N ALA A 43 -7.34 -4.76 10.39
CA ALA A 43 -6.66 -3.74 11.19
C ALA A 43 -7.57 -2.54 11.48
N PHE A 44 -8.32 -2.07 10.48
CA PHE A 44 -9.25 -0.96 10.62
C PHE A 44 -10.36 -1.30 11.62
N ARG A 45 -10.98 -2.49 11.53
CA ARG A 45 -11.97 -2.96 12.51
C ARG A 45 -11.41 -2.95 13.94
N LYS A 46 -10.17 -3.42 14.14
CA LYS A 46 -9.54 -3.40 15.46
C LYS A 46 -9.26 -1.97 15.95
N MET A 47 -8.85 -1.08 15.06
CA MET A 47 -8.56 0.31 15.38
C MET A 47 -9.83 1.08 15.81
N THR A 48 -10.96 0.86 15.14
CA THR A 48 -12.20 1.61 15.41
C THR A 48 -12.85 1.24 16.75
N ILE A 49 -12.49 0.10 17.33
CA ILE A 49 -13.03 -0.37 18.63
C ILE A 49 -12.02 -0.23 19.77
N LEU A 50 -10.89 0.47 19.59
CA LEU A 50 -9.94 0.72 20.67
C LEU A 50 -10.64 1.41 21.84
N GLY A 51 -10.50 0.85 23.04
CA GLY A 51 -11.18 1.34 24.24
C GLY A 51 -12.64 0.91 24.41
N SER A 52 -13.20 0.16 23.46
CA SER A 52 -14.56 -0.39 23.51
C SER A 52 -14.57 -1.92 23.62
N LYS A 53 -15.69 -2.49 24.07
CA LYS A 53 -15.94 -3.93 24.02
C LYS A 53 -16.81 -4.23 22.81
N GLU A 54 -16.30 -4.99 21.86
CA GLU A 54 -17.01 -5.25 20.59
C GLU A 54 -18.41 -5.83 20.79
N HIS A 55 -18.59 -6.74 21.77
CA HIS A 55 -19.88 -7.34 22.07
C HIS A 55 -20.91 -6.38 22.70
N THR A 56 -20.51 -5.15 23.05
CA THR A 56 -21.42 -4.11 23.52
C THR A 56 -21.80 -3.12 22.42
N LEU A 57 -21.34 -3.33 21.19
CA LEU A 57 -21.64 -2.50 20.02
C LEU A 57 -22.68 -3.17 19.12
N VAL A 58 -23.33 -2.36 18.29
CA VAL A 58 -24.23 -2.84 17.23
C VAL A 58 -23.44 -2.94 15.92
N ASP A 59 -23.55 -4.07 15.22
CA ASP A 59 -22.96 -4.23 13.90
C ASP A 59 -23.87 -3.61 12.83
N CYS A 60 -23.46 -2.46 12.31
CA CYS A 60 -24.12 -1.76 11.20
C CYS A 60 -23.30 -1.86 9.90
N SER A 61 -22.45 -2.87 9.75
CA SER A 61 -21.52 -2.96 8.60
C SER A 61 -22.24 -3.11 7.25
N ASP A 62 -23.51 -3.52 7.24
CA ASP A 62 -24.36 -3.69 6.06
C ASP A 62 -24.75 -2.37 5.39
N VAL A 63 -24.68 -1.23 6.11
CA VAL A 63 -24.91 0.10 5.55
C VAL A 63 -23.71 0.64 4.76
N VAL A 64 -22.55 -0.02 4.86
CA VAL A 64 -21.34 0.39 4.13
C VAL A 64 -21.43 -0.11 2.69
N PRO A 65 -21.34 0.78 1.68
CA PRO A 65 -21.42 0.37 0.28
C PRO A 65 -20.30 -0.60 -0.13
N THR A 66 -20.61 -1.50 -1.05
CA THR A 66 -19.60 -2.34 -1.70
C THR A 66 -18.67 -1.46 -2.54
N PRO A 67 -17.34 -1.51 -2.33
CA PRO A 67 -16.41 -0.71 -3.12
C PRO A 67 -16.33 -1.21 -4.57
N PRO A 68 -16.00 -0.34 -5.54
CA PRO A 68 -15.71 -0.76 -6.91
C PRO A 68 -14.48 -1.65 -6.97
N ALA A 69 -14.30 -2.34 -8.10
CA ALA A 69 -13.08 -3.09 -8.38
C ALA A 69 -11.85 -2.15 -8.39
N PRO A 70 -10.64 -2.66 -8.08
CA PRO A 70 -9.42 -1.88 -8.21
C PRO A 70 -9.25 -1.30 -9.62
N ALA A 71 -8.76 -0.06 -9.71
CA ALA A 71 -8.59 0.63 -10.97
C ALA A 71 -7.52 -0.01 -11.88
N SER A 72 -6.55 -0.72 -11.31
CA SER A 72 -5.47 -1.38 -12.04
C SER A 72 -4.77 -2.44 -11.18
N GLN A 73 -3.90 -3.23 -11.82
CA GLN A 73 -2.92 -4.09 -11.13
C GLN A 73 -1.68 -3.28 -10.75
N ALA A 74 -0.82 -3.82 -9.88
CA ALA A 74 0.42 -3.14 -9.49
C ALA A 74 1.39 -2.98 -10.69
N HIS A 75 1.91 -1.77 -10.86
CA HIS A 75 2.81 -1.38 -11.94
C HIS A 75 3.84 -0.35 -11.42
N LEU A 76 4.93 -0.19 -12.14
CA LEU A 76 5.89 0.90 -11.92
C LEU A 76 5.45 2.13 -12.74
N PRO A 77 5.52 3.33 -12.16
CA PRO A 77 5.26 4.57 -12.90
C PRO A 77 6.18 4.74 -14.11
N ALA A 78 5.70 5.43 -15.13
CA ALA A 78 6.47 5.75 -16.33
C ALA A 78 7.83 6.37 -15.98
N GLY A 79 8.88 5.95 -16.70
CA GLY A 79 10.27 6.36 -16.49
C GLY A 79 10.95 5.81 -15.22
N LEU A 80 10.26 5.02 -14.40
CA LEU A 80 10.89 4.23 -13.34
C LEU A 80 11.01 2.76 -13.77
N THR A 81 12.05 2.12 -13.25
CA THR A 81 12.37 0.72 -13.52
C THR A 81 12.63 -0.03 -12.22
N ARG A 82 12.88 -1.34 -12.32
CA ARG A 82 13.34 -2.13 -11.17
C ARG A 82 14.59 -1.54 -10.52
N GLN A 83 15.46 -0.84 -11.27
CA GLN A 83 16.69 -0.27 -10.74
C GLN A 83 16.43 0.86 -9.73
N ASP A 84 15.25 1.50 -9.80
CA ASP A 84 14.84 2.56 -8.89
C ASP A 84 14.24 2.00 -7.58
N ILE A 85 14.01 0.68 -7.52
CA ILE A 85 13.51 0.01 -6.32
C ILE A 85 14.67 -0.29 -5.37
N GLN A 86 14.60 0.31 -4.18
CA GLN A 86 15.50 0.02 -3.07
C GLN A 86 15.03 -1.23 -2.33
N GLN A 87 15.41 -2.41 -2.83
CA GLN A 87 15.13 -3.71 -2.22
C GLN A 87 15.57 -3.74 -0.74
N ALA A 88 14.64 -4.10 0.16
CA ALA A 88 14.93 -4.16 1.60
C ALA A 88 14.46 -5.46 2.28
N CYS A 89 13.47 -6.17 1.73
CA CYS A 89 13.13 -7.49 2.26
C CYS A 89 14.24 -8.49 1.94
N ASN A 90 14.83 -9.10 2.96
CA ASN A 90 15.90 -10.10 2.79
C ASN A 90 15.39 -11.52 2.52
N LYS A 91 14.09 -11.78 2.71
CA LYS A 91 13.49 -13.12 2.52
C LYS A 91 12.95 -13.37 1.12
N LYS A 92 12.67 -12.31 0.36
CA LYS A 92 12.02 -12.41 -0.96
C LYS A 92 12.40 -11.22 -1.83
N ALA A 93 12.74 -11.47 -3.09
CA ALA A 93 12.97 -10.42 -4.07
C ALA A 93 11.67 -9.65 -4.40
N PHE A 94 11.81 -8.36 -4.71
CA PHE A 94 10.70 -7.53 -5.19
C PHE A 94 10.11 -8.14 -6.48
N PRO A 95 8.78 -8.26 -6.58
CA PRO A 95 8.14 -8.87 -7.74
C PRO A 95 8.44 -8.11 -9.04
N THR A 96 8.43 -8.82 -10.16
CA THR A 96 8.46 -8.15 -11.47
C THR A 96 7.13 -7.48 -11.72
N LEU A 97 7.16 -6.19 -12.00
CA LEU A 97 5.99 -5.40 -12.38
C LEU A 97 6.19 -4.82 -13.79
N PRO A 98 5.12 -4.64 -14.57
CA PRO A 98 5.19 -3.83 -15.77
C PRO A 98 5.47 -2.37 -15.41
N THR A 99 6.11 -1.63 -16.32
CA THR A 99 6.27 -0.17 -16.22
C THR A 99 5.27 0.50 -17.15
N ASP A 100 4.64 1.57 -16.70
CA ASP A 100 3.72 2.34 -17.54
C ASP A 100 4.45 2.91 -18.77
N PRO A 101 3.81 2.87 -19.95
CA PRO A 101 4.39 3.45 -21.14
C PRO A 101 4.34 4.99 -21.10
N GLY A 102 5.18 5.62 -21.92
CA GLY A 102 5.16 7.07 -22.11
C GLY A 102 6.12 7.84 -21.18
N PRO A 103 6.06 9.17 -21.21
CA PRO A 103 6.92 10.02 -20.40
C PRO A 103 6.46 10.09 -18.94
N VAL A 104 7.40 10.39 -18.03
CA VAL A 104 7.09 10.69 -16.63
C VAL A 104 6.13 11.87 -16.54
N THR A 105 5.05 11.73 -15.78
CA THR A 105 4.09 12.81 -15.48
C THR A 105 4.17 13.23 -14.00
N SER A 106 3.61 14.40 -13.68
CA SER A 106 3.47 14.84 -12.28
C SER A 106 2.17 14.30 -11.70
N VAL A 107 2.21 13.86 -10.45
CA VAL A 107 1.00 13.55 -9.67
C VAL A 107 0.25 14.86 -9.41
N ALA A 108 -1.06 14.88 -9.68
CA ALA A 108 -1.91 16.04 -9.43
C ALA A 108 -2.17 16.22 -7.92
N PRO A 109 -2.26 17.47 -7.42
CA PRO A 109 -2.73 17.71 -6.07
C PRO A 109 -4.21 17.30 -5.93
N VAL A 110 -4.58 16.91 -4.71
CA VAL A 110 -5.97 16.58 -4.33
C VAL A 110 -6.75 17.86 -4.03
#